data_AF-A0A9C7W041-F1
#
_entry.id   AF-A0A9C7W041-F1
#
_cell.length_a   1.000
_cell.length_b   1.000
_cell.length_c   1.000
_cell.angle_alpha   90.00
_cell.angle_beta   90.00
_cell.angle_gamma   90.00
#
_symmetry.space_group_name_H-M   'P 1'
#
loop_
_entity.id
_entity.type
_entity.pdbx_description
1 polymer ?
#
loop_
_entity_poly.entity_id
_entity_poly.type
_entity_poly.pdbx_seq_one_letter_code
_entity_poly.pdbx_strand_id
1 'polypeptide(L)'
;MKQPLKQQVNQHIKQVELSGQRLTELEALINSQTGKESRHDRYNGGKLAAAGIFFVAIITLFMVSQFPRDASKDMPRLIAEEVVKNHLKLKPLEVKAGTINAIRGYFSKLEFMPVESSIVSLNGMQLIGGRYCSLQGITAAQLRMKKGQN
;
A
#
# COMPACT_ATOMS: atom_id res chain seq x y z
N MET A 1 40.14 -36.85 -42.78
CA MET A 1 39.37 -35.73 -43.35
C MET A 1 38.06 -35.63 -42.60
N LYS A 2 37.78 -34.51 -41.93
CA LYS A 2 36.57 -34.30 -41.11
C LYS A 2 35.39 -34.01 -42.05
N GLN A 3 34.30 -34.75 -41.93
CA GLN A 3 33.10 -34.52 -42.74
C GLN A 3 32.50 -33.14 -42.40
N PRO A 4 32.01 -32.38 -43.39
CA PRO A 4 31.43 -31.07 -43.16
C PRO A 4 30.17 -31.17 -42.30
N LEU A 5 30.06 -30.30 -41.29
CA LEU A 5 28.97 -30.24 -40.29
C LEU A 5 27.56 -30.32 -40.91
N LYS A 6 27.42 -29.75 -42.13
CA LYS A 6 26.17 -29.76 -42.90
C LYS A 6 25.70 -31.17 -43.29
N GLN A 7 26.61 -32.11 -43.52
CA GLN A 7 26.26 -33.49 -43.83
C GLN A 7 25.78 -34.25 -42.58
N GLN A 8 26.39 -34.00 -41.42
CA GLN A 8 25.95 -34.57 -40.15
C GLN A 8 24.55 -34.11 -39.75
N VAL A 9 24.26 -32.82 -39.87
CA VAL A 9 22.93 -32.28 -39.54
C VAL A 9 21.86 -32.85 -40.47
N ASN A 10 22.15 -32.98 -41.76
CA ASN A 10 21.20 -33.53 -42.73
C ASN A 10 20.93 -35.03 -42.49
N GLN A 11 21.96 -35.79 -42.08
CA GLN A 11 21.77 -37.19 -41.65
C GLN A 11 20.95 -37.30 -40.37
N HIS A 12 21.17 -36.39 -39.40
CA HIS A 12 20.40 -36.37 -38.16
C HIS A 12 18.92 -36.01 -38.39
N ILE A 13 18.64 -35.04 -39.27
CA ILE A 13 17.25 -34.67 -39.60
C ILE A 13 16.54 -35.82 -40.32
N LYS A 14 17.20 -36.50 -41.26
CA LYS A 14 16.64 -37.69 -41.94
C LYS A 14 16.36 -38.87 -41.02
N GLN A 15 17.09 -39.00 -39.90
CA GLN A 15 16.82 -40.02 -38.88
C GLN A 15 15.67 -39.64 -37.93
N VAL A 16 15.38 -38.35 -37.78
CA VAL A 16 14.36 -37.82 -36.86
C VAL A 16 12.97 -37.75 -37.53
N GLU A 17 12.91 -37.69 -38.86
CA GLU A 17 11.65 -37.81 -39.57
C GLU A 17 11.14 -39.27 -39.55
N LEU A 18 10.10 -39.49 -38.72
CA LEU A 18 9.06 -40.49 -38.92
C LEU A 18 9.43 -41.96 -38.64
N SER A 19 9.96 -42.25 -37.43
CA SER A 19 9.79 -43.61 -36.91
C SER A 19 8.33 -43.81 -36.51
N GLY A 20 7.53 -44.47 -37.37
CA GLY A 20 6.11 -44.73 -37.13
C GLY A 20 5.82 -45.32 -35.74
N GLN A 21 6.78 -46.05 -35.16
CA GLN A 21 6.74 -46.58 -33.80
C GLN A 21 6.63 -45.52 -32.69
N ARG A 22 7.29 -44.35 -32.83
CA ARG A 22 7.19 -43.26 -31.83
C ARG A 22 5.85 -42.54 -31.90
N LEU A 23 5.28 -42.49 -33.09
CA LEU A 23 3.93 -41.96 -33.30
C LEU A 23 2.89 -42.88 -32.65
N THR A 24 3.04 -44.20 -32.80
CA THR A 24 2.19 -45.20 -32.13
C THR A 24 2.35 -45.17 -30.61
N GLU A 25 3.56 -44.95 -30.09
CA GLU A 25 3.82 -44.78 -28.65
C GLU A 25 3.14 -43.53 -28.10
N LEU A 26 3.20 -42.41 -28.84
CA LEU A 26 2.54 -41.17 -28.47
C LEU A 26 1.01 -41.32 -28.52
N GLU A 27 0.49 -41.97 -29.55
CA GLU A 27 -0.95 -42.25 -29.70
C GLU A 27 -1.47 -43.19 -28.61
N ALA A 28 -0.68 -44.19 -28.20
CA ALA A 28 -0.98 -45.06 -27.07
C ALA A 28 -1.01 -44.28 -25.74
N LEU A 29 -0.08 -43.34 -25.54
CA LEU A 29 -0.07 -42.47 -24.36
C LEU A 29 -1.28 -41.53 -24.33
N ILE A 30 -1.64 -40.93 -25.47
CA ILE A 30 -2.81 -40.06 -25.59
C ILE A 30 -4.11 -40.85 -25.33
N ASN A 31 -4.25 -42.03 -25.92
CA ASN A 31 -5.43 -42.88 -25.73
C ASN A 31 -5.52 -43.52 -24.32
N SER A 32 -4.40 -43.66 -23.61
CA SER A 32 -4.41 -44.17 -22.23
C SER A 32 -4.94 -43.16 -21.20
N GLN A 33 -4.94 -41.86 -21.52
CA GLN A 33 -5.42 -40.81 -20.63
C GLN A 33 -6.90 -40.48 -20.83
N THR A 34 -7.47 -40.80 -22.00
CA THR A 34 -8.88 -40.54 -22.34
C THR A 34 -9.84 -41.65 -21.88
N GLY A 35 -9.34 -42.80 -21.39
CA GLY A 35 -10.13 -43.98 -21.04
C GLY A 35 -10.27 -44.32 -19.55
N LYS A 36 -9.88 -43.46 -18.61
CA LYS A 36 -10.18 -43.67 -17.18
C LYS A 36 -11.39 -42.86 -16.77
N GLU A 37 -12.55 -43.35 -17.18
CA GLU A 37 -13.82 -42.96 -16.60
C GLU A 37 -13.76 -43.12 -15.07
N SER A 38 -14.20 -42.05 -14.44
CA SER A 38 -14.54 -41.90 -13.03
C SER A 38 -15.14 -43.18 -12.44
N ARG A 39 -14.33 -43.93 -11.70
CA ARG A 39 -14.85 -44.74 -10.59
C ARG A 39 -15.26 -43.76 -9.50
N HIS A 40 -16.51 -43.31 -9.59
CA HIS A 40 -17.17 -42.59 -8.53
C HIS A 40 -17.43 -43.58 -7.38
N ASP A 41 -16.38 -43.91 -6.64
CA ASP A 41 -16.54 -44.53 -5.34
C ASP A 41 -17.44 -43.61 -4.52
N ARG A 42 -18.56 -44.14 -4.02
CA ARG A 42 -19.43 -43.46 -3.07
C ARG A 42 -18.68 -43.35 -1.74
N TYR A 43 -17.66 -42.50 -1.72
CA TYR A 43 -16.98 -42.10 -0.52
C TYR A 43 -17.91 -41.14 0.22
N ASN A 44 -18.00 -41.28 1.54
CA ASN A 44 -18.80 -40.45 2.45
C ASN A 44 -18.42 -38.95 2.33
N GLY A 45 -18.96 -38.28 1.30
CA GLY A 45 -18.62 -36.91 0.90
C GLY A 45 -19.07 -35.84 1.90
N GLY A 46 -19.90 -36.19 2.89
CA GLY A 46 -20.34 -35.26 3.93
C GLY A 46 -19.21 -34.78 4.84
N LYS A 47 -18.21 -35.63 5.12
CA LYS A 47 -17.09 -35.26 6.03
C LYS A 47 -15.98 -34.46 5.32
N LEU A 48 -15.75 -34.71 4.03
CA LEU A 48 -14.79 -33.96 3.22
C LEU A 48 -15.35 -32.59 2.79
N ALA A 49 -16.65 -32.49 2.50
CA ALA A 49 -17.30 -31.21 2.23
C ALA A 49 -17.33 -30.30 3.47
N ALA A 50 -17.59 -30.86 4.66
CA ALA A 50 -17.56 -30.11 5.92
C ALA A 50 -16.17 -29.56 6.28
N ALA A 51 -15.11 -30.34 6.02
CA ALA A 51 -13.73 -29.90 6.24
C ALA A 51 -13.32 -28.73 5.33
N GLY A 52 -13.77 -28.73 4.07
CA GLY A 52 -13.55 -27.63 3.13
C GLY A 52 -14.20 -26.32 3.57
N ILE A 53 -15.45 -26.38 4.05
CA ILE A 53 -16.19 -25.20 4.53
C ILE A 53 -15.50 -24.60 5.76
N PHE A 54 -15.02 -25.43 6.68
CA PHE A 54 -14.29 -24.96 7.87
C PHE A 54 -12.99 -24.24 7.50
N PHE A 55 -12.24 -24.77 6.53
CA PHE A 55 -11.00 -24.15 6.08
C PHE A 55 -11.25 -22.80 5.39
N VAL A 56 -12.28 -22.71 4.55
CA VAL A 56 -12.71 -21.43 3.95
C VAL A 56 -13.16 -20.45 5.02
N ALA A 57 -13.93 -20.87 6.03
CA ALA A 57 -14.36 -19.98 7.11
C ALA A 57 -13.18 -19.42 7.92
N ILE A 58 -12.17 -20.24 8.22
CA ILE A 58 -10.96 -19.80 8.91
C ILE A 58 -10.17 -18.80 8.05
N ILE A 59 -9.98 -19.09 6.76
CA ILE A 59 -9.27 -18.18 5.84
C ILE A 59 -10.01 -16.85 5.73
N THR A 60 -11.34 -16.88 5.60
CA THR A 60 -12.17 -15.68 5.49
C THR A 60 -12.11 -14.86 6.78
N LEU A 61 -12.19 -15.50 7.95
CA LEU A 61 -12.05 -14.83 9.25
C LEU A 61 -10.65 -14.20 9.40
N PHE A 62 -9.61 -14.92 9.00
CA PHE A 62 -8.23 -14.41 9.02
C PHE A 62 -8.08 -13.19 8.09
N MET A 63 -8.57 -13.25 6.86
CA MET A 63 -8.53 -12.10 5.94
C MET A 63 -9.29 -10.88 6.48
N VAL A 64 -10.48 -11.08 7.07
CA VAL A 64 -11.29 -10.00 7.66
C VAL A 64 -10.62 -9.43 8.92
N SER A 65 -9.82 -10.21 9.64
CA SER A 65 -9.06 -9.74 10.81
C SER A 65 -7.83 -8.89 10.45
N GLN A 66 -7.25 -9.12 9.27
CA GLN A 66 -6.11 -8.32 8.76
C GLN A 66 -6.57 -7.04 8.05
N PHE A 67 -7.87 -6.90 7.77
CA PHE A 67 -8.40 -5.69 7.15
C PHE A 67 -8.53 -4.58 8.20
N PRO A 68 -7.81 -3.45 8.06
CA PRO A 68 -7.87 -2.36 9.02
C PRO A 68 -9.27 -1.74 9.01
N ARG A 69 -10.04 -1.96 10.09
CA ARG A 69 -11.46 -1.54 10.21
C ARG A 69 -11.65 -0.04 10.46
N ASP A 70 -10.59 0.73 10.60
CA ASP A 70 -10.65 2.08 11.16
C ASP A 70 -9.64 3.06 10.51
N ALA A 71 -9.47 3.02 9.19
CA ALA A 71 -8.60 3.97 8.47
C ALA A 71 -8.96 5.45 8.73
N SER A 72 -10.20 5.75 9.13
CA SER A 72 -10.66 7.10 9.45
C SER A 72 -10.34 7.55 10.88
N LYS A 73 -10.21 6.64 11.86
CA LYS A 73 -9.83 6.99 13.24
C LYS A 73 -8.34 7.28 13.39
N ASP A 74 -7.52 6.80 12.45
CA ASP A 74 -6.09 7.07 12.45
C ASP A 74 -5.74 8.49 12.01
N MET A 75 -6.55 9.16 11.17
CA MET A 75 -6.17 10.46 10.62
C MET A 75 -5.93 11.55 11.67
N PRO A 76 -6.84 11.80 12.63
CA PRO A 76 -6.59 12.74 13.72
C PRO A 76 -5.36 12.36 14.57
N ARG A 77 -5.11 11.06 14.75
CA ARG A 77 -3.95 10.56 15.49
C ARG A 77 -2.64 10.84 14.75
N LEU A 78 -2.61 10.60 13.44
CA LEU A 78 -1.47 10.87 12.58
C LEU A 78 -1.13 12.37 12.54
N ILE A 79 -2.15 13.23 12.43
CA ILE A 79 -1.96 14.69 12.53
C ILE A 79 -1.40 15.06 13.90
N ALA A 80 -1.96 14.54 14.99
CA ALA A 80 -1.49 14.84 16.34
C ALA A 80 -0.03 14.43 16.53
N GLU A 81 0.35 13.23 16.09
CA GLU A 81 1.74 12.75 16.14
C GLU A 81 2.69 13.64 15.33
N GLU A 82 2.27 14.08 14.14
CA GLU A 82 3.04 14.99 13.31
C GLU A 82 3.22 16.37 13.96
N VAL A 83 2.14 16.92 14.54
CA VAL A 83 2.18 18.19 15.28
C VAL A 83 3.13 18.10 16.47
N VAL A 84 3.10 17.01 17.24
CA VAL A 84 4.01 16.79 18.38
C VAL A 84 5.46 16.69 17.90
N LYS A 85 5.74 15.89 16.87
CA LYS A 85 7.08 15.77 16.28
C LYS A 85 7.60 17.12 15.77
N ASN A 86 6.74 17.92 15.15
CA ASN A 86 7.07 19.26 14.67
C ASN A 86 7.30 20.24 15.83
N HIS A 87 6.53 20.15 16.90
CA HIS A 87 6.69 20.95 18.11
C HIS A 87 8.07 20.71 18.74
N LEU A 88 8.48 19.45 18.90
CA LEU A 88 9.77 19.09 19.50
C LEU A 88 10.98 19.55 18.69
N LYS A 89 10.88 19.56 17.35
CA LYS A 89 11.99 19.96 16.46
C LYS A 89 12.24 21.48 16.42
N LEU A 90 11.40 22.29 17.09
CA LEU A 90 11.56 23.74 17.33
C LEU A 90 12.30 24.52 16.23
N LYS A 91 11.80 24.46 15.00
CA LYS A 91 12.36 25.26 13.90
C LYS A 91 12.23 26.78 14.18
N PRO A 92 13.18 27.59 13.69
CA PRO A 92 13.14 29.04 13.86
C PRO A 92 11.91 29.66 13.18
N LEU A 93 11.50 30.84 13.66
CA LEU A 93 10.41 31.61 13.07
C LEU A 93 10.84 32.19 11.72
N GLU A 94 9.95 32.13 10.73
CA GLU A 94 10.18 32.71 9.40
C GLU A 94 9.73 34.17 9.35
N VAL A 95 8.60 34.47 9.99
CA VAL A 95 8.13 35.84 10.20
C VAL A 95 8.13 36.15 11.69
N LYS A 96 8.77 37.26 12.07
CA LYS A 96 8.74 37.82 13.43
C LYS A 96 7.85 39.04 13.43
N ALA A 97 6.57 38.83 13.73
CA ALA A 97 5.58 39.89 13.70
C ALA A 97 4.70 39.81 14.95
N GLY A 98 4.50 40.98 15.58
CA GLY A 98 3.70 41.13 16.78
C GLY A 98 2.19 41.11 16.55
N THR A 99 1.74 41.20 15.30
CA THR A 99 0.34 41.44 14.94
C THR A 99 -0.14 40.46 13.87
N ILE A 100 -1.42 40.08 13.96
CA ILE A 100 -2.04 39.14 13.00
C ILE A 100 -2.08 39.72 11.58
N ASN A 101 -2.19 41.05 11.44
CA ASN A 101 -2.22 41.72 10.15
C ASN A 101 -0.90 41.55 9.39
N ALA A 102 0.23 41.68 10.08
CA ALA A 102 1.55 41.44 9.48
C ALA A 102 1.77 39.96 9.13
N ILE A 103 1.22 39.05 9.93
CA ILE A 103 1.21 37.60 9.64
C ILE A 103 0.39 37.29 8.38
N ARG A 104 -0.79 37.88 8.22
CA ARG A 104 -1.68 37.61 7.07
C ARG A 104 -1.01 37.92 5.73
N GLY A 105 -0.24 39.00 5.64
CA GLY A 105 0.49 39.35 4.42
C GLY A 105 1.58 38.34 4.05
N TYR A 106 2.19 37.68 5.04
CA TYR A 106 3.20 36.65 4.83
C TYR A 106 2.60 35.29 4.42
N PHE A 107 1.44 34.95 4.99
CA PHE A 107 0.80 33.64 4.82
C PHE A 107 -0.12 33.54 3.59
N SER A 108 0.38 33.92 2.40
CA SER A 108 -0.40 33.91 1.15
C SER A 108 -0.69 32.52 0.55
N LYS A 109 0.03 31.47 0.97
CA LYS A 109 -0.13 30.11 0.43
C LYS A 109 -1.18 29.27 1.18
N LEU A 110 -1.78 29.81 2.23
CA LEU A 110 -2.84 29.12 2.96
C LEU A 110 -4.15 29.22 2.19
N GLU A 111 -4.94 28.14 2.22
CA GLU A 111 -6.32 28.13 1.69
C GLU A 111 -7.31 28.87 2.60
N PHE A 112 -6.82 29.49 3.69
CA PHE A 112 -7.59 30.26 4.65
C PHE A 112 -6.79 31.45 5.16
N MET A 113 -7.48 32.48 5.65
CA MET A 113 -6.84 33.66 6.22
C MET A 113 -6.75 33.56 7.75
N PRO A 114 -5.57 33.77 8.35
CA PRO A 114 -5.44 33.89 9.79
C PRO A 114 -6.25 35.09 10.32
N VAL A 115 -7.05 34.84 11.35
CA VAL A 115 -7.86 35.83 12.06
C VAL A 115 -7.41 35.93 13.51
N GLU A 116 -7.68 37.08 14.12
CA GLU A 116 -7.43 37.27 15.54
C GLU A 116 -8.42 36.44 16.36
N SER A 117 -7.95 35.84 17.44
CA SER A 117 -8.80 35.03 18.29
C SER A 117 -9.50 35.92 19.32
N SER A 118 -10.81 35.74 19.46
CA SER A 118 -11.63 36.36 20.50
C SER A 118 -11.59 35.60 21.84
N ILE A 119 -10.76 34.55 21.94
CA ILE A 119 -10.69 33.69 23.12
C ILE A 119 -9.99 34.42 24.28
N VAL A 120 -10.73 34.62 25.37
CA VAL A 120 -10.27 35.31 26.60
C VAL A 120 -9.04 34.65 27.23
N SER A 121 -8.86 33.33 27.13
CA SER A 121 -7.68 32.63 27.68
C SER A 121 -6.37 32.98 26.98
N LEU A 122 -6.43 33.64 25.82
CA LEU A 122 -5.27 34.18 25.13
C LEU A 122 -4.94 35.62 25.58
N ASN A 123 -5.75 36.22 26.47
CA ASN A 123 -5.46 37.54 27.02
C ASN A 123 -4.12 37.51 27.78
N GLY A 124 -3.23 38.44 27.42
CA GLY A 124 -1.87 38.46 27.93
C GLY A 124 -0.90 37.52 27.21
N MET A 125 -1.29 36.89 26.09
CA MET A 125 -0.36 36.27 25.16
C MET A 125 -0.14 37.16 23.94
N GLN A 126 1.12 37.44 23.65
CA GLN A 126 1.56 38.22 22.51
C GLN A 126 2.04 37.28 21.40
N LEU A 127 1.51 37.49 20.20
CA LEU A 127 2.03 36.85 19.00
C LEU A 127 3.46 37.31 18.75
N ILE A 128 4.40 36.37 18.62
CA ILE A 128 5.81 36.70 18.32
C ILE A 128 6.18 36.40 16.88
N GLY A 129 5.32 35.68 16.16
CA GLY A 129 5.55 35.35 14.77
C GLY A 129 4.96 33.99 14.37
N GLY A 130 5.42 33.50 13.23
CA GLY A 130 5.01 32.20 12.73
C GLY A 130 5.95 31.66 11.65
N ARG A 131 5.62 30.48 11.15
CA ARG A 131 6.28 29.86 10.00
C ARG A 131 5.32 28.95 9.24
N TYR A 132 5.64 28.66 7.98
CA TYR A 132 4.95 27.61 7.26
C TYR A 132 5.33 26.22 7.80
N CYS A 133 4.37 25.32 7.81
CA CYS A 133 4.56 23.91 8.03
C CYS A 133 3.74 23.11 7.00
N SER A 134 3.94 21.80 7.00
CA SER A 134 3.05 20.88 6.31
C SER A 134 2.47 19.94 7.35
N LEU A 135 1.19 19.60 7.17
CA LEU A 135 0.50 18.54 7.90
C LEU A 135 -0.10 17.61 6.86
N GLN A 136 0.33 16.35 6.84
CA GLN A 136 -0.12 15.35 5.85
C GLN A 136 0.00 15.83 4.39
N GLY A 137 1.02 16.64 4.07
CA GLY A 137 1.24 17.19 2.72
C GLY A 137 0.45 18.47 2.40
N ILE A 138 -0.44 18.90 3.30
CA ILE A 138 -1.20 20.15 3.15
C ILE A 138 -0.42 21.30 3.78
N THR A 139 -0.43 22.47 3.14
CA THR A 139 0.22 23.67 3.66
C THR A 139 -0.51 24.18 4.90
N ALA A 140 0.22 24.39 5.98
CA ALA A 140 -0.30 24.91 7.24
C ALA A 140 0.62 26.02 7.79
N ALA A 141 0.14 26.72 8.81
CA ALA A 141 0.92 27.75 9.51
C ALA A 141 1.02 27.41 11.00
N GLN A 142 2.24 27.53 11.53
CA GLN A 142 2.51 27.41 12.95
C GLN A 142 2.76 28.82 13.51
N LEU A 143 1.83 29.31 14.32
CA LEU A 143 1.98 30.57 15.04
C LEU A 143 2.62 30.33 16.41
N ARG A 144 3.45 31.27 16.86
CA ARG A 144 4.08 31.20 18.18
C ARG A 144 3.66 32.43 18.99
N MET A 145 3.22 32.15 20.20
CA MET A 145 2.79 33.15 21.17
C MET A 145 3.76 33.11 22.36
N LYS A 146 3.95 34.24 23.04
CA LYS A 146 4.67 34.36 24.30
C LYS A 146 3.78 35.07 25.31
N LYS A 147 3.82 34.67 26.58
CA LYS A 147 3.15 35.44 27.63
C LYS A 147 3.76 36.84 27.70
N GLY A 148 2.92 37.87 27.56
CA GLY A 148 3.28 39.24 27.81
C GLY A 148 3.76 39.36 29.26
N GLN A 149 4.98 39.86 29.44
CA GLN A 149 5.46 40.25 30.75
C GLN A 149 4.86 41.64 31.02
N ASN A 150 3.80 41.69 31.82
CA ASN A 150 3.47 42.92 32.54
C ASN A 150 4.42 43.05 33.73
#